data_AF-D8FTE8-F1
#
_entry.id   AF-D8FTE8-F1
#
_cell.length_a   1.000
_cell.length_b   1.000
_cell.length_c   1.000
_cell.angle_alpha   90.00
_cell.angle_beta   90.00
_cell.angle_gamma   90.00
#
_symmetry.space_group_name_H-M   'P 1'
#
loop_
_entity.id
_entity.type
_entity.pdbx_description
1 polymer ?
#
loop_
_entity_poly.entity_id
_entity_poly.type
_entity_poly.pdbx_seq_one_letter_code
_entity_poly.pdbx_strand_id
1 'polypeptide(L)'
;MVFVPNGLDSRNLPAYSIADAARYLTIPLPTLRSWLHGRYYPTTECKRYFQPLIERPNPQFPQLSFTNLVEAHVLRVIRQEHKIRLDKIRLTLDYLASEFGVPHPLAQLRFQTDGVDLFVEYLGSLIAVSRDGQLVMRAALQHLLRRVEWDEKGIAARLFPITRLNAVEAPKVLAIDPLIAFGRPV
;
A
#
# COMPACT_ATOMS: atom_id res chain seq x y z
N MET A 1 15.26 33.05 -1.32
CA MET A 1 14.29 31.97 -1.56
C MET A 1 14.75 31.24 -2.82
N VAL A 2 15.49 30.14 -2.66
CA VAL A 2 16.11 29.44 -3.79
C VAL A 2 15.09 28.44 -4.32
N PHE A 3 14.66 28.62 -5.57
CA PHE A 3 13.98 27.59 -6.33
C PHE A 3 14.95 26.42 -6.50
N VAL A 4 14.71 25.32 -5.78
CA VAL A 4 15.36 24.04 -6.07
C VAL A 4 14.63 23.47 -7.29
N PRO A 5 15.30 23.22 -8.42
CA PRO A 5 14.66 22.61 -9.58
C PRO A 5 14.15 21.23 -9.16
N ASN A 6 12.94 20.85 -9.60
CA ASN A 6 12.27 19.56 -9.36
C ASN A 6 13.26 18.40 -9.20
N GLY A 7 13.71 18.16 -7.97
CA GLY A 7 14.45 16.98 -7.59
C GLY A 7 13.44 15.84 -7.59
N LEU A 8 13.78 14.73 -8.25
CA LEU A 8 12.99 13.51 -8.19
C LEU A 8 12.56 13.26 -6.74
N ASP A 9 11.25 13.12 -6.50
CA ASP A 9 10.75 12.83 -5.15
C ASP A 9 11.42 11.56 -4.66
N SER A 10 12.26 11.69 -3.62
CA SER A 10 13.01 10.59 -3.01
C SER A 10 12.14 9.40 -2.64
N ARG A 11 10.85 9.63 -2.37
CA ARG A 11 9.87 8.58 -2.06
C ARG A 11 9.63 7.62 -3.21
N ASN A 12 9.79 8.10 -4.44
CA ASN A 12 9.54 7.36 -5.68
C ASN A 12 10.82 6.79 -6.31
N LEU A 13 12.00 7.08 -5.74
CA LEU A 13 13.25 6.54 -6.25
C LEU A 13 13.40 5.03 -5.94
N PRO A 14 13.93 4.23 -6.88
CA PRO A 14 14.20 2.81 -6.66
C PRO A 14 15.34 2.61 -5.66
N ALA A 15 15.01 2.20 -4.42
CA ALA A 15 15.97 2.12 -3.31
C ALA A 15 16.00 0.77 -2.60
N TYR A 16 14.95 -0.05 -2.72
CA TYR A 16 14.78 -1.27 -1.93
C TYR A 16 14.73 -2.50 -2.81
N SER A 17 15.55 -3.51 -2.52
CA SER A 17 15.38 -4.82 -3.17
C SER A 17 14.04 -5.45 -2.76
N ILE A 18 13.46 -6.32 -3.61
CA ILE A 18 12.24 -7.06 -3.26
C ILE A 18 12.48 -7.91 -1.99
N ALA A 19 13.68 -8.45 -1.81
CA ALA A 19 14.04 -9.24 -0.63
C ALA A 19 14.08 -8.39 0.65
N ASP A 20 14.67 -7.20 0.59
CA ASP A 20 14.68 -6.27 1.72
C ASP A 20 13.28 -5.79 2.06
N ALA A 21 12.48 -5.41 1.07
CA ALA A 21 11.09 -5.00 1.30
C ALA A 21 10.27 -6.13 1.93
N ALA A 22 10.40 -7.37 1.45
CA ALA A 22 9.75 -8.54 2.05
C ALA A 22 10.15 -8.72 3.52
N ARG A 23 11.44 -8.57 3.83
CA ARG A 23 11.99 -8.67 5.19
C ARG A 23 11.49 -7.54 6.10
N TYR A 24 11.59 -6.29 5.66
CA TYR A 24 11.18 -5.11 6.43
C TYR A 24 9.69 -5.12 6.76
N LEU A 25 8.87 -5.53 5.79
CA LEU A 25 7.41 -5.53 5.93
C LEU A 25 6.87 -6.84 6.51
N THR A 26 7.73 -7.83 6.76
CA THR A 26 7.34 -9.18 7.18
C THR A 26 6.27 -9.80 6.27
N ILE A 27 6.50 -9.70 4.95
CA ILE A 27 5.68 -10.31 3.90
C ILE A 27 6.47 -11.49 3.33
N PRO A 28 5.87 -12.68 3.17
CA PRO A 28 6.55 -13.77 2.47
C PRO A 28 7.01 -13.33 1.08
N LEU A 29 8.28 -13.56 0.73
CA LEU A 29 8.85 -13.14 -0.54
C LEU A 29 8.02 -13.57 -1.78
N PRO A 30 7.48 -14.81 -1.86
CA PRO A 30 6.62 -15.21 -2.98
C PRO A 30 5.33 -14.39 -3.07
N THR A 31 4.77 -13.96 -1.93
CA THR A 31 3.58 -13.12 -1.87
C THR A 31 3.87 -11.73 -2.42
N LEU A 32 4.95 -11.08 -1.96
CA LEU A 32 5.34 -9.77 -2.46
C LEU A 32 5.66 -9.81 -3.96
N ARG A 33 6.38 -10.84 -4.42
CA ARG A 33 6.61 -11.05 -5.87
C ARG A 33 5.31 -11.18 -6.65
N SER A 34 4.31 -11.89 -6.13
CA SER A 34 3.01 -12.02 -6.78
C SER A 34 2.29 -10.67 -6.87
N TRP A 35 2.40 -9.81 -5.86
CA TRP A 35 1.83 -8.45 -5.90
C TRP A 35 2.54 -7.53 -6.90
N LEU A 36 3.81 -7.76 -7.19
CA LEU A 36 4.61 -6.92 -8.11
C LEU A 36 4.64 -7.41 -9.55
N HIS A 37 4.59 -8.72 -9.77
CA HIS A 37 4.76 -9.34 -11.09
C HIS A 37 3.53 -10.12 -11.54
N GLY A 38 2.53 -10.24 -10.68
CA GLY A 38 1.46 -11.19 -10.90
C GLY A 38 1.92 -12.64 -10.76
N ARG A 39 1.00 -13.57 -10.97
CA ARG A 39 1.28 -15.01 -10.92
C ARG A 39 0.17 -15.82 -11.60
N TYR A 40 0.55 -16.85 -12.35
CA TYR A 40 -0.41 -17.89 -12.75
C TYR A 40 -0.75 -18.81 -11.58
N TYR A 41 -2.04 -19.11 -11.41
CA TYR A 41 -2.53 -20.05 -10.43
C TYR A 41 -3.54 -21.02 -11.06
N PRO A 42 -3.57 -22.28 -10.63
CA PRO A 42 -4.56 -23.24 -11.11
C PRO A 42 -5.93 -22.95 -10.50
N THR A 43 -6.98 -23.14 -11.29
CA THR A 43 -8.36 -23.31 -10.84
C THR A 43 -8.87 -24.68 -11.28
N THR A 44 -10.06 -25.06 -10.82
CA THR A 44 -10.73 -26.32 -11.20
C THR A 44 -10.89 -26.49 -12.70
N GLU A 45 -10.97 -25.38 -13.45
CA GLU A 45 -11.30 -25.38 -14.88
C GLU A 45 -10.13 -24.89 -15.76
N CYS A 46 -9.25 -24.02 -15.26
CA CYS A 46 -8.19 -23.43 -16.08
C CYS A 46 -7.01 -22.87 -15.27
N LYS A 47 -5.96 -22.41 -15.96
CA LYS A 47 -4.95 -21.53 -15.34
C LYS A 47 -5.47 -20.09 -15.42
N ARG A 48 -5.56 -19.42 -14.27
CA ARG A 48 -5.87 -17.99 -14.20
C ARG A 48 -4.61 -17.19 -13.88
N TYR A 49 -4.58 -15.93 -14.31
CA TYR A 49 -3.48 -15.01 -14.02
C TYR A 49 -3.94 -13.98 -12.98
N PHE A 50 -3.17 -13.87 -11.91
CA PHE A 50 -3.29 -12.78 -10.94
C PHE A 50 -2.45 -11.61 -11.46
N GLN A 51 -3.08 -10.47 -11.74
CA GLN A 51 -2.40 -9.25 -12.16
C GLN A 51 -1.56 -8.66 -11.00
N PRO A 52 -0.51 -7.87 -11.26
CA PRO A 52 0.19 -7.09 -10.23
C PRO A 52 -0.75 -6.08 -9.53
N LEU A 53 -0.67 -5.91 -8.22
CA LEU A 53 -1.42 -4.89 -7.45
C LEU A 53 -0.62 -3.63 -7.18
N ILE A 54 0.72 -3.71 -7.30
CA ILE A 54 1.65 -2.62 -6.98
C ILE A 54 2.52 -2.41 -8.20
N GLU A 55 2.52 -1.18 -8.70
CA GLU A 55 3.34 -0.78 -9.83
C GLU A 55 4.71 -0.27 -9.37
N ARG A 56 5.77 -0.73 -10.01
CA ARG A 56 7.13 -0.26 -9.71
C ARG A 56 7.37 1.11 -10.36
N PRO A 57 8.23 1.96 -9.77
CA PRO A 57 8.55 3.28 -10.33
C PRO A 57 9.16 3.21 -11.73
N ASN A 58 9.89 2.13 -12.01
CA ASN A 58 10.43 1.85 -13.33
C ASN A 58 10.48 0.33 -13.57
N PRO A 59 9.82 -0.20 -14.62
CA PRO A 59 9.83 -1.62 -14.94
C PRO A 59 11.23 -2.22 -15.16
N GLN A 60 12.19 -1.41 -15.60
CA GLN A 60 13.57 -1.81 -15.90
C GLN A 60 14.39 -2.11 -14.63
N PHE A 61 14.00 -1.54 -13.49
CA PHE A 61 14.69 -1.73 -12.23
C PHE A 61 13.92 -2.72 -11.35
N PRO A 62 14.58 -3.74 -10.77
CA PRO A 62 13.92 -4.68 -9.86
C PRO A 62 13.58 -4.05 -8.50
N GLN A 63 14.18 -2.90 -8.18
CA GLN A 63 13.98 -2.23 -6.89
C GLN A 63 12.61 -1.55 -6.78
N LEU A 64 12.15 -1.45 -5.53
CA LEU A 64 10.97 -0.76 -5.08
C LEU A 64 11.34 0.63 -4.57
N SER A 65 10.36 1.53 -4.62
CA SER A 65 10.45 2.84 -3.97
C SER A 65 9.89 2.81 -2.55
N PHE A 66 10.11 3.88 -1.77
CA PHE A 66 9.48 4.02 -0.46
C PHE A 66 7.94 4.01 -0.58
N THR A 67 7.39 4.67 -1.59
CA THR A 67 5.96 4.64 -1.91
C THR A 67 5.47 3.20 -2.08
N ASN A 68 6.19 2.35 -2.81
CA ASN A 68 5.81 0.94 -2.94
C ASN A 68 5.88 0.15 -1.62
N LEU A 69 6.82 0.49 -0.73
CA LEU A 69 6.87 -0.11 0.61
C LEU A 69 5.62 0.24 1.41
N VAL A 70 5.14 1.48 1.32
CA VAL A 70 3.89 1.92 1.94
C VAL A 70 2.71 1.17 1.33
N GLU A 71 2.61 1.06 0.00
CA GLU A 71 1.53 0.30 -0.66
C GLU A 71 1.51 -1.17 -0.22
N ALA A 72 2.67 -1.83 -0.21
CA ALA A 72 2.81 -3.22 0.22
C ALA A 72 2.45 -3.40 1.70
N HIS A 73 2.81 -2.42 2.54
CA HIS A 73 2.45 -2.44 3.95
C HIS A 73 0.94 -2.32 4.16
N VAL A 74 0.30 -1.34 3.51
CA VAL A 74 -1.15 -1.13 3.57
C VAL A 74 -1.89 -2.36 3.04
N LEU A 75 -1.47 -2.89 1.90
CA LEU A 75 -2.05 -4.10 1.29
C LEU A 75 -1.97 -5.31 2.23
N ARG A 76 -0.81 -5.50 2.89
CA ARG A 76 -0.62 -6.56 3.89
C ARG A 76 -1.61 -6.43 5.04
N VAL A 77 -1.79 -5.23 5.60
CA VAL A 77 -2.68 -5.03 6.75
C VAL A 77 -4.14 -5.21 6.35
N ILE A 78 -4.58 -4.65 5.23
CA ILE A 78 -5.93 -4.89 4.70
C ILE A 78 -6.18 -6.40 4.55
N ARG A 79 -5.19 -7.14 4.03
CA ARG A 79 -5.31 -8.58 3.82
C ARG A 79 -5.30 -9.41 5.11
N GLN A 80 -4.44 -9.06 6.06
CA GLN A 80 -4.17 -9.88 7.23
C GLN A 80 -5.02 -9.52 8.44
N GLU A 81 -5.30 -8.24 8.67
CA GLU A 81 -6.10 -7.78 9.81
C GLU A 81 -7.58 -7.71 9.45
N HIS A 82 -7.91 -7.11 8.31
CA HIS A 82 -9.30 -6.89 7.88
C HIS A 82 -9.84 -8.01 6.97
N LYS A 83 -9.00 -8.97 6.59
CA LYS A 83 -9.36 -10.15 5.79
C LYS A 83 -10.01 -9.85 4.43
N ILE A 84 -9.95 -8.61 3.94
CA ILE A 84 -10.52 -8.21 2.64
C ILE A 84 -9.86 -8.98 1.52
N ARG A 85 -10.69 -9.53 0.61
CA ARG A 85 -10.24 -10.38 -0.49
C ARG A 85 -9.49 -9.58 -1.57
N LEU A 86 -8.52 -10.21 -2.25
CA LEU A 86 -7.67 -9.54 -3.24
C LEU A 86 -8.43 -9.10 -4.50
N ASP A 87 -9.50 -9.81 -4.87
CA ASP A 87 -10.41 -9.42 -5.96
C ASP A 87 -11.16 -8.13 -5.64
N LYS A 88 -11.59 -7.95 -4.39
CA LYS A 88 -12.24 -6.70 -3.93
C LYS A 88 -11.27 -5.53 -3.88
N ILE A 89 -10.05 -5.78 -3.39
CA ILE A 89 -8.97 -4.78 -3.42
C ILE A 89 -8.70 -4.37 -4.88
N ARG A 90 -8.53 -5.33 -5.79
CA ARG A 90 -8.34 -5.09 -7.23
C ARG A 90 -9.41 -4.17 -7.79
N LEU A 91 -10.69 -4.52 -7.63
CA LEU A 91 -11.81 -3.72 -8.13
C LEU A 91 -11.76 -2.29 -7.60
N THR A 92 -11.36 -2.12 -6.34
CA THR A 92 -11.19 -0.80 -5.72
C THR A 92 -10.06 -0.01 -6.37
N LEU A 93 -8.89 -0.63 -6.55
CA LEU A 93 -7.74 0.04 -7.18
C LEU A 93 -8.01 0.40 -8.64
N ASP A 94 -8.65 -0.51 -9.39
CA ASP A 94 -8.99 -0.29 -10.81
C ASP A 94 -9.98 0.87 -10.96
N TYR A 95 -11.00 0.96 -10.08
CA TYR A 95 -11.94 2.07 -10.03
C TYR A 95 -11.25 3.42 -9.71
N LEU A 96 -10.36 3.42 -8.71
CA LEU A 96 -9.63 4.64 -8.34
C LEU A 96 -8.70 5.11 -9.46
N ALA A 97 -8.08 4.17 -10.18
CA ALA A 97 -7.25 4.47 -11.34
C ALA A 97 -8.09 5.04 -12.50
N SER A 98 -9.26 4.46 -12.80
CA SER A 98 -10.10 4.89 -13.91
C SER A 98 -10.78 6.24 -13.67
N GLU A 99 -11.32 6.46 -12.47
CA GLU A 99 -12.11 7.66 -12.17
C GLU A 99 -11.24 8.86 -11.77
N PHE A 100 -10.14 8.62 -11.04
CA PHE A 100 -9.36 9.71 -10.43
C PHE A 100 -7.93 9.80 -10.95
N GLY A 101 -7.44 8.79 -11.69
CA GLY A 101 -6.07 8.80 -12.22
C GLY A 101 -4.99 8.88 -11.14
N VAL A 102 -5.30 8.47 -9.91
CA VAL A 102 -4.38 8.60 -8.77
C VAL A 102 -3.30 7.52 -8.86
N PRO A 103 -2.02 7.89 -9.04
CA PRO A 103 -0.93 6.92 -8.97
C PRO A 103 -0.75 6.44 -7.53
N HIS A 104 -0.36 5.18 -7.34
CA HIS A 104 -0.11 4.60 -6.01
C HIS A 104 -1.23 4.84 -4.98
N PRO A 105 -2.49 4.49 -5.30
CA PRO A 105 -3.65 4.82 -4.46
C PRO A 105 -3.47 4.33 -3.01
N LEU A 106 -2.87 3.16 -2.81
CA LEU A 106 -2.59 2.57 -1.48
C LEU A 106 -1.64 3.40 -0.61
N ALA A 107 -0.84 4.31 -1.19
CA ALA A 107 0.09 5.17 -0.49
C ALA A 107 -0.34 6.65 -0.47
N GLN A 108 -1.43 7.01 -1.15
CA GLN A 108 -1.90 8.40 -1.26
C GLN A 108 -3.29 8.62 -0.66
N LEU A 109 -4.09 7.56 -0.54
CA LEU A 109 -5.48 7.67 -0.11
C LEU A 109 -5.69 7.07 1.28
N ARG A 110 -6.62 7.65 2.03
CA ARG A 110 -7.03 7.15 3.34
C ARG A 110 -8.16 6.14 3.13
N PHE A 111 -7.82 4.86 3.21
CA PHE A 111 -8.79 3.78 3.09
C PHE A 111 -9.52 3.54 4.41
N GLN A 112 -10.80 3.18 4.29
CA GLN A 112 -11.64 2.66 5.35
C GLN A 112 -12.21 1.31 4.89
N THR A 113 -12.68 0.49 5.83
CA THR A 113 -13.31 -0.79 5.49
C THR A 113 -14.40 -1.07 6.51
N ASP A 114 -15.37 -1.90 6.16
CA ASP A 114 -16.35 -2.50 7.08
C ASP A 114 -16.04 -3.99 7.36
N GLY A 115 -14.90 -4.48 6.88
CA GLY A 115 -14.53 -5.90 6.91
C GLY A 115 -14.98 -6.70 5.69
N VAL A 116 -15.75 -6.09 4.78
CA VAL A 116 -16.24 -6.71 3.54
C VAL A 116 -15.74 -5.95 2.31
N ASP A 117 -15.92 -4.63 2.31
CA ASP A 117 -15.57 -3.74 1.22
C ASP A 117 -14.55 -2.68 1.65
N LEU A 118 -13.86 -2.11 0.65
CA LEU A 118 -12.87 -1.07 0.83
C LEU A 118 -13.46 0.26 0.35
N PHE A 119 -13.34 1.28 1.20
CA PHE A 119 -13.89 2.62 0.99
C PHE A 119 -12.74 3.63 0.95
N VAL A 120 -12.91 4.71 0.21
CA VAL A 120 -11.98 5.82 0.17
C VAL A 120 -12.70 7.12 0.45
N GLU A 121 -12.12 7.95 1.30
CA GLU A 121 -12.51 9.35 1.41
C GLU A 121 -11.74 10.17 0.37
N TYR A 122 -12.47 10.73 -0.60
CA TYR A 122 -11.90 11.56 -1.66
C TYR A 122 -12.72 12.86 -1.77
N LEU A 123 -12.06 14.02 -1.64
CA LEU A 123 -12.70 15.34 -1.65
C LEU A 123 -13.89 15.48 -0.67
N GLY A 124 -13.79 14.88 0.52
CA GLY A 124 -14.85 14.91 1.53
C GLY A 124 -16.04 14.00 1.25
N SER A 125 -16.01 13.20 0.17
CA SER A 125 -17.01 12.18 -0.14
C SER A 125 -16.45 10.78 0.15
N LEU A 126 -17.22 9.97 0.87
CA LEU A 126 -16.90 8.55 1.08
C LEU A 126 -17.44 7.74 -0.09
N ILE A 127 -16.56 7.08 -0.84
CA ILE A 127 -16.93 6.30 -2.01
C ILE A 127 -16.82 4.82 -1.68
N ALA A 128 -17.95 4.11 -1.78
CA ALA A 128 -18.04 2.67 -1.65
C ALA A 128 -17.80 2.02 -3.02
N VAL A 129 -16.90 1.03 -3.10
CA VAL A 129 -16.63 0.31 -4.37
C VAL A 129 -17.43 -1.00 -4.47
N SER A 130 -18.50 -1.15 -3.68
CA SER A 130 -19.48 -2.23 -3.83
C SER A 130 -20.89 -1.67 -4.03
N ARG A 131 -21.68 -2.37 -4.86
CA ARG A 131 -22.92 -1.88 -5.48
C ARG A 131 -24.10 -1.66 -4.53
N ASP A 132 -24.01 -2.01 -3.26
CA ASP A 132 -25.15 -1.97 -2.35
C ASP A 132 -24.93 -0.86 -1.30
N GLY A 133 -25.62 0.26 -1.52
CA GLY A 133 -25.49 1.52 -0.77
C GLY A 133 -25.97 1.50 0.69
N GLN A 134 -25.60 0.49 1.47
CA GLN A 134 -25.77 0.50 2.94
C GLN A 134 -24.44 0.85 3.60
N LEU A 135 -24.25 2.14 3.89
CA LEU A 135 -23.12 2.68 4.64
C LEU A 135 -23.25 2.34 6.13
N VAL A 136 -22.73 1.19 6.56
CA VAL A 136 -22.47 0.90 7.98
C VAL A 136 -20.96 0.92 8.19
N MET A 137 -20.43 2.10 8.56
CA MET A 137 -19.01 2.31 8.82
C MET A 137 -18.55 1.44 10.00
N ARG A 138 -17.64 0.50 9.76
CA ARG A 138 -17.05 -0.33 10.83
C ARG A 138 -15.54 -0.37 10.74
N ALA A 139 -14.92 0.51 11.52
CA ALA A 139 -13.47 0.65 11.71
C ALA A 139 -12.74 1.24 10.49
N ALA A 140 -12.51 2.56 10.56
CA ALA A 140 -11.44 3.17 9.78
C ALA A 140 -10.14 2.37 9.99
N LEU A 141 -9.29 2.30 8.98
CA LEU A 141 -7.94 1.73 9.08
C LEU A 141 -7.03 2.61 9.96
N GLN A 142 -7.53 3.17 11.05
CA GLN A 142 -6.85 4.10 11.95
C GLN A 142 -5.54 3.52 12.48
N HIS A 143 -5.45 2.20 12.67
CA HIS A 143 -4.18 1.57 13.04
C HIS A 143 -3.12 1.73 11.94
N LEU A 144 -3.50 1.63 10.65
CA LEU A 144 -2.60 1.93 9.52
C LEU A 144 -2.17 3.39 9.50
N LEU A 145 -3.09 4.32 9.79
CA LEU A 145 -2.75 5.75 9.91
C LEU A 145 -1.75 6.02 11.03
N ARG A 146 -1.70 5.19 12.09
CA ARG A 146 -0.67 5.33 13.15
C ARG A 146 0.70 4.82 12.71
N ARG A 147 0.79 4.00 11.65
CA ARG A 147 2.02 3.40 11.12
C ARG A 147 2.64 4.20 9.99
N VAL A 148 1.90 5.15 9.41
CA VAL A 148 2.40 6.04 8.36
C VAL A 148 2.29 7.47 8.86
N GLU A 149 3.42 8.17 8.96
CA GLU A 149 3.44 9.61 9.13
C GLU A 149 3.34 10.26 7.76
N TRP A 150 2.50 11.30 7.67
CA TRP A 150 2.17 12.02 6.44
C TRP A 150 2.75 13.42 6.52
N ASP A 151 3.21 13.97 5.40
CA ASP A 151 3.64 15.36 5.33
C ASP A 151 2.46 16.34 5.21
N GLU A 152 2.77 17.64 5.13
CA GLU A 152 1.79 18.72 4.98
C GLU A 152 0.92 18.60 3.71
N LYS A 153 1.38 17.84 2.71
CA LYS A 153 0.65 17.59 1.46
C LYS A 153 -0.20 16.32 1.52
N GLY A 154 -0.21 15.64 2.66
CA GLY A 154 -0.94 14.38 2.84
C GLY A 154 -0.29 13.18 2.16
N ILE A 155 1.02 13.24 1.87
CA ILE A 155 1.77 12.15 1.23
C ILE A 155 2.59 11.43 2.31
N ALA A 156 2.70 10.11 2.21
CA ALA A 156 3.47 9.30 3.15
C ALA A 156 4.93 9.77 3.21
N ALA A 157 5.41 10.09 4.42
CA ALA A 157 6.74 10.61 4.70
C ALA A 157 7.61 9.63 5.50
N ARG A 158 7.00 8.86 6.41
CA ARG A 158 7.70 7.85 7.20
C ARG A 158 6.81 6.66 7.50
N LEU A 159 7.40 5.47 7.46
CA LEU A 159 6.71 4.21 7.69
C LEU A 159 7.28 3.51 8.92
N PHE A 160 6.39 2.99 9.77
CA PHE A 160 6.72 2.11 10.90
C PHE A 160 6.13 0.73 10.62
N PRO A 161 6.88 -0.20 10.01
CA PRO A 161 6.35 -1.51 9.65
C PRO A 161 5.84 -2.29 10.86
N ILE A 162 4.69 -2.94 10.70
CA ILE A 162 4.17 -3.91 11.68
C ILE A 162 4.99 -5.19 11.58
N THR A 163 5.86 -5.40 12.56
CA THR A 163 6.73 -6.59 12.65
C THR A 163 6.06 -7.76 13.39
N ARG A 164 4.99 -7.50 14.16
CA ARG A 164 4.20 -8.52 14.88
C ARG A 164 2.72 -8.27 14.69
N LEU A 165 2.01 -9.28 14.19
CA LEU A 165 0.55 -9.23 14.02
C LEU A 165 -0.15 -9.36 15.39
N ASN A 166 -1.30 -8.71 15.54
CA ASN A 166 -2.19 -8.74 16.73
C ASN A 166 -1.73 -7.95 17.97
N ALA A 167 -0.67 -7.15 17.89
CA ALA A 167 -0.40 -6.14 18.90
C ALA A 167 -1.06 -4.83 18.46
N VAL A 168 -2.21 -4.51 19.06
CA VAL A 168 -2.89 -3.19 18.93
C VAL A 168 -1.90 -2.03 19.15
N GLU A 169 -0.81 -2.32 19.87
CA GLU A 169 0.34 -1.44 20.14
C GLU A 169 1.69 -2.12 19.81
N ALA A 170 1.84 -2.75 18.63
CA ALA A 170 3.16 -3.26 18.25
C ALA A 170 4.18 -2.10 18.32
N PRO A 171 5.31 -2.23 19.02
CA PRO A 171 6.19 -1.11 19.26
C PRO A 171 6.78 -0.60 17.94
N LYS A 172 6.91 0.74 17.79
CA LYS A 172 7.54 1.40 16.64
C LYS A 172 9.07 1.28 16.74
N VAL A 173 9.58 0.05 16.74
CA VAL A 173 11.00 -0.27 16.89
C VAL A 173 11.82 -0.04 15.61
N LEU A 174 11.13 0.17 14.49
CA LEU A 174 11.75 0.30 13.18
C LEU A 174 11.05 1.42 12.42
N ALA A 175 11.82 2.38 11.94
CA ALA A 175 11.34 3.47 11.09
C ALA A 175 12.03 3.42 9.73
N ILE A 176 11.26 3.65 8.67
CA ILE A 176 11.74 3.78 7.30
C ILE A 176 11.36 5.19 6.85
N ASP A 177 12.37 6.00 6.55
CA ASP A 177 12.21 7.38 6.12
C ASP A 177 13.15 7.62 4.94
N PRO A 178 12.65 7.91 3.73
CA PRO A 178 13.50 8.05 2.54
C PRO A 178 14.52 9.19 2.65
N LEU A 179 14.33 10.14 3.57
CA LEU A 179 15.23 11.26 3.81
C LEU A 179 16.29 10.97 4.89
N ILE A 180 16.15 9.88 5.65
CA ILE A 180 17.07 9.48 6.72
C ILE A 180 17.74 8.16 6.35
N ALA A 181 19.06 8.06 6.50
CA ALA A 181 19.83 6.83 6.23
C ALA A 181 19.53 6.20 4.85
N PHE A 182 19.18 7.03 3.86
CA PHE A 182 18.77 6.60 2.51
C PHE A 182 17.60 5.61 2.51
N GLY A 183 16.65 5.78 3.44
CA GLY A 183 15.50 4.89 3.56
C GLY A 183 15.79 3.56 4.26
N ARG A 184 17.03 3.29 4.66
CA ARG A 184 17.30 2.07 5.43
C ARG A 184 16.57 2.13 6.78
N PRO A 185 16.07 0.99 7.28
CA PRO A 185 15.49 0.96 8.60
C PRO A 185 16.45 1.46 9.69
N VAL A 186 15.94 2.33 10.56
CA VAL A 186 16.62 2.84 11.77
C VAL A 186 15.82 2.54 13.02
#